data_AF-A0A087U2R0-F1
#
_entry.id   AF-A0A087U2R0-F1
#
_cell.length_a   1.000
_cell.length_b   1.000
_cell.length_c   1.000
_cell.angle_alpha   90.00
_cell.angle_beta   90.00
_cell.angle_gamma   90.00
#
_symmetry.space_group_name_H-M   'P 1'
#
loop_
_entity.id
_entity.type
_entity.pdbx_description
1 polymer ?
#
loop_
_entity_poly.entity_id
_entity_poly.type
_entity_poly.pdbx_seq_one_letter_code
_entity_poly.pdbx_strand_id
1 'polypeptide(L)' 'MCTAMNDFGEDTMNIQVTVKDIPDAPQNLEIHDVASRSVRLTWDRPFDGNSPITQYTVMWRQTDDQTTGGPLTAH' A
#
# COMPACT_ATOMS: atom_id res chain seq x y z
N MET A 1 -6.94 25.39 18.86
CA MET A 1 -7.26 26.83 18.85
C MET A 1 -6.30 27.48 19.80
N CYS A 2 -5.39 28.31 19.29
CA CYS A 2 -4.47 29.07 20.13
C CYS A 2 -4.92 30.52 20.11
N THR A 3 -5.03 31.10 21.29
CA THR A 3 -5.47 32.48 21.48
C THR A 3 -4.40 33.18 22.30
N ALA A 4 -3.93 34.32 21.80
CA ALA A 4 -3.00 35.20 22.49
C ALA A 4 -3.70 36.52 22.78
N MET A 5 -3.60 37.02 24.01
CA MET A 5 -4.24 38.27 24.42
C MET A 5 -3.25 39.15 25.18
N ASN A 6 -3.32 40.45 24.93
CA ASN A 6 -2.66 41.50 25.70
C ASN A 6 -3.64 42.67 25.95
N ASP A 7 -3.20 43.69 26.69
CA ASP A 7 -4.04 44.85 27.09
C ASP A 7 -4.61 45.66 25.92
N PHE A 8 -4.14 45.42 24.69
CA PHE A 8 -4.56 46.14 23.48
C PHE A 8 -5.25 45.26 22.44
N GLY A 9 -5.40 43.95 22.68
CA GLY A 9 -6.12 43.08 21.75
C GLY A 9 -5.93 41.58 21.97
N GLU A 10 -6.71 40.83 21.21
CA GLU A 10 -6.74 39.37 21.18
C GLU A 10 -6.55 38.90 19.74
N ASP A 11 -5.70 37.89 19.53
CA ASP A 11 -5.56 37.19 18.25
C ASP A 11 -5.82 35.70 18.45
N THR A 12 -6.58 35.11 17.54
CA THR A 12 -6.97 33.69 17.60
C THR A 12 -6.61 33.00 16.30
N MET A 13 -5.82 31.93 16.42
CA MET A 13 -5.40 31.08 15.31
C MET A 13 -6.01 29.68 15.42
N ASN A 14 -6.66 29.26 14.35
CA ASN A 14 -7.15 27.89 14.20
C ASN A 14 -6.03 26.99 13.64
N ILE A 15 -5.64 26.00 14.43
CA ILE A 15 -4.66 24.98 14.03
C ILE A 15 -5.44 23.72 13.66
N GLN A 16 -5.42 23.34 12.39
CA GLN A 16 -5.94 22.06 11.93
C GLN A 16 -4.85 21.00 12.04
N VAL A 17 -5.10 19.98 12.85
CA VAL A 17 -4.22 18.80 12.97
C VAL A 17 -4.87 17.67 12.20
N THR A 18 -4.25 17.26 11.09
CA THR A 18 -4.64 16.05 10.36
C THR A 18 -3.71 14.91 10.79
N VAL A 19 -4.26 13.90 11.45
CA VAL A 19 -3.50 12.68 11.77
C VAL A 19 -3.25 11.93 10.47
N LYS A 20 -1.98 11.80 10.09
CA LYS A 20 -1.57 10.95 8.98
C LYS A 20 -1.49 9.52 9.50
N ASP A 21 -2.21 8.63 8.85
CA ASP A 21 -2.14 7.19 9.08
C ASP A 21 -1.46 6.51 7.88
N ILE A 22 -1.06 5.26 8.05
CA ILE A 22 -0.46 4.47 6.97
C ILE A 22 -1.61 4.04 6.02
N PRO A 23 -1.47 4.20 4.69
CA PRO A 23 -2.47 3.67 3.77
C PRO A 23 -2.68 2.17 3.98
N ASP A 24 -3.92 1.72 3.89
CA ASP A 24 -4.22 0.29 4.02
C ASP A 24 -3.61 -0.52 2.86
N ALA A 25 -3.49 -1.84 3.07
CA ALA A 25 -3.09 -2.74 2.01
C ALA A 25 -4.15 -2.74 0.88
N PRO A 26 -3.74 -2.73 -0.41
CA PRO A 26 -4.66 -2.90 -1.52
C PRO A 26 -5.47 -4.20 -1.37
N GLN A 27 -6.75 -4.14 -1.71
CA GLN A 27 -7.66 -5.29 -1.61
C GLN A 27 -7.95 -5.86 -3.00
N ASN A 28 -8.48 -7.08 -3.03
CA ASN A 28 -8.95 -7.75 -4.25
C ASN A 28 -7.89 -7.77 -5.37
N LEU A 29 -6.68 -8.25 -5.05
CA LEU A 29 -5.64 -8.44 -6.05
C LEU A 29 -6.06 -9.54 -7.02
N GLU A 30 -6.29 -9.15 -8.26
CA GLU A 30 -6.63 -10.05 -9.36
C GLU A 30 -5.52 -10.07 -10.41
N ILE A 31 -5.29 -11.28 -10.93
CA ILE A 31 -4.31 -11.55 -11.97
C ILE A 31 -5.06 -11.77 -13.28
N HIS A 32 -4.78 -10.93 -14.26
CA HIS A 32 -5.36 -10.95 -15.60
C HIS A 32 -4.26 -11.08 -16.66
N ASP A 33 -4.64 -11.48 -17.88
CA ASP A 33 -3.78 -11.49 -19.07
C ASP A 33 -2.36 -12.05 -18.82
N VAL A 34 -2.28 -13.31 -18.42
CA VAL A 34 -0.99 -14.01 -18.21
C VAL A 34 -0.39 -14.36 -19.57
N ALA A 35 0.69 -13.68 -19.94
CA ALA A 35 1.50 -13.98 -21.10
C ALA A 35 2.89 -14.48 -20.68
N SER A 36 3.66 -14.98 -21.64
CA SER A 36 4.97 -15.60 -21.40
C SER A 36 5.99 -14.66 -20.72
N ARG A 37 5.81 -13.34 -20.81
CA ARG A 37 6.73 -12.32 -20.25
C ARG A 37 6.02 -11.14 -19.58
N SER A 38 4.70 -11.15 -19.50
CA SER A 38 3.94 -10.05 -18.92
C SER A 38 2.70 -10.59 -18.23
N VAL A 39 2.27 -9.89 -17.19
CA VAL A 39 1.04 -10.17 -16.48
C VAL A 39 0.37 -8.84 -16.18
N ARG A 40 -0.97 -8.82 -16.22
CA ARG A 40 -1.75 -7.66 -15.79
C ARG A 40 -2.25 -7.91 -14.38
N LEU A 41 -2.04 -6.96 -13.49
CA LEU A 41 -2.52 -7.00 -12.12
C LEU A 41 -3.52 -5.87 -11.92
N THR A 42 -4.64 -6.15 -11.28
CA THR A 42 -5.64 -5.15 -10.88
C THR A 42 -5.96 -5.32 -9.40
N TRP A 43 -6.18 -4.22 -8.70
CA TRP A 43 -6.52 -4.21 -7.27
C TRP A 43 -7.37 -2.98 -6.96
N ASP A 44 -8.09 -3.05 -5.85
CA ASP A 44 -8.92 -1.96 -5.36
C ASP A 44 -8.07 -0.94 -4.60
N ARG A 45 -8.42 0.35 -4.75
CA ARG A 45 -7.74 1.44 -4.06
C ARG A 45 -8.00 1.34 -2.56
N PRO A 46 -6.96 1.26 -1.72
CA PRO A 46 -7.13 1.19 -0.28
C PRO A 46 -7.45 2.56 0.31
N PHE A 47 -7.77 2.58 1.62
CA PHE A 47 -7.81 3.82 2.38
C PHE A 47 -6.45 4.50 2.35
N ASP A 48 -6.42 5.81 2.12
CA ASP A 48 -5.20 6.58 1.88
C ASP A 48 -4.57 7.12 3.19
N GLY A 49 -5.11 6.78 4.36
CA GLY A 49 -4.50 7.18 5.63
C GLY A 49 -4.50 8.71 5.83
N ASN A 50 -5.46 9.42 5.22
CA ASN A 50 -5.52 10.88 5.19
C ASN A 50 -4.37 11.56 4.43
N SER A 51 -3.68 10.85 3.53
CA SER A 51 -2.66 11.40 2.64
C SER A 51 -2.69 10.72 1.26
N PRO A 52 -2.59 11.44 0.14
CA PRO A 52 -2.64 10.81 -1.19
C PRO A 52 -1.61 9.67 -1.35
N ILE A 53 -2.06 8.52 -1.85
CA ILE A 53 -1.19 7.41 -2.22
C ILE A 53 -0.29 7.86 -3.38
N THR A 54 1.03 7.77 -3.19
CA THR A 54 2.02 8.24 -4.16
C THR A 54 2.53 7.13 -5.08
N GLN A 55 2.58 5.89 -4.60
CA GLN A 55 3.15 4.76 -5.33
C GLN A 55 2.62 3.42 -4.78
N TYR A 56 2.62 2.41 -5.65
CA TYR A 56 2.43 1.01 -5.26
C TYR A 56 3.73 0.22 -5.50
N THR A 57 4.05 -0.71 -4.60
CA THR A 57 5.17 -1.65 -4.75
C THR A 57 4.63 -3.05 -4.94
N VAL A 58 4.95 -3.67 -6.07
CA VAL A 58 4.54 -5.04 -6.40
C VAL A 58 5.69 -5.99 -6.09
N MET A 59 5.41 -7.02 -5.29
CA MET A 59 6.37 -8.09 -4.98
C MET A 59 5.84 -9.42 -5.52
N TRP A 60 6.72 -10.23 -6.09
CA TRP A 60 6.40 -11.55 -6.60
C TRP A 60 7.49 -12.55 -6.19
N ARG A 61 7.12 -13.82 -6.11
CA ARG A 61 8.04 -14.93 -5.81
C ARG A 61 7.68 -16.11 -6.71
N GLN A 62 8.65 -16.62 -7.46
CA GLN A 62 8.50 -17.90 -8.15
C GLN A 62 8.40 -19.02 -7.12
N THR A 63 7.35 -19.82 -7.24
CA THR A 63 7.22 -21.08 -6.51
C THR A 63 7.69 -22.16 -7.47
N ASP A 64 9.00 -22.36 -7.51
CA ASP A 64 9.55 -23.53 -8.18
C ASP A 64 9.11 -24.75 -7.36
N ASP A 65 8.34 -25.62 -8.00
CA ASP A 65 7.87 -26.86 -7.43
C ASP A 65 9.09 -27.72 -7.06
N GLN A 66 9.42 -27.77 -5.77
CA GLN A 66 10.36 -28.74 -5.23
C GLN A 66 9.66 -30.10 -5.23
N THR A 67 9.46 -30.67 -6.41
CA THR A 67 9.00 -32.04 -6.57
C THR A 67 10.08 -32.94 -5.97
N THR A 68 9.79 -33.40 -4.77
CA THR A 68 10.58 -34.35 -4.01
C THR A 68 10.44 -35.71 -4.70
N GLY A 69 11.26 -35.97 -5.70
CA GLY A 69 11.35 -37.26 -6.39
C GLY A 69 12.73 -37.86 -6.16
N GLY A 70 12.81 -38.89 -5.33
CA GLY A 70 14.04 -39.66 -5.08
C GLY A 70 14.68 -40.21 -6.37
N PRO A 71 15.88 -40.82 -6.27
CA PRO A 71 16.70 -41.14 -7.44
C PRO A 71 15.98 -42.09 -8.39
N LEU A 72 15.77 -41.66 -9.64
CA LEU A 72 15.33 -42.51 -10.73
C LEU A 72 16.50 -43.43 -11.15
N THR A 73 16.55 -44.64 -10.61
CA THR A 73 17.38 -45.71 -11.17
C THR A 73 16.64 -46.32 -12.36
N ALA A 74 17.12 -46.03 -13.58
CA ALA A 74 16.69 -46.74 -14.79
C ALA A 74 17.52 -48.04 -14.93
N HIS A 75 16.83 -49.16 -15.20
CA HIS A 75 17.41 -50.44 -15.60
C HIS A 75 17.72 -50.46 -17.10
#